data_AF-A0A485JQ62-F1
#
_entry.id   AF-A0A485JQ62-F1
#
_cell.length_a   1.000
_cell.length_b   1.000
_cell.length_c   1.000
_cell.angle_alpha   90.00
_cell.angle_beta   90.00
_cell.angle_gamma   90.00
#
_symmetry.space_group_name_H-M   'P 1'
#
loop_
_entity.id
_entity.type
_entity.pdbx_description
1 polymer ?
#
loop_
_entity_poly.entity_id
_entity_poly.type
_entity_poly.pdbx_seq_one_letter_code
_entity_poly.pdbx_strand_id
1 'polypeptide(L)'
;MLIYGAGVIGCEYASIFRGMDVKVDLINTRDRLLAFLDQEMSDSLSYHFWNSGVVIRHNEEYEKIEGCDDGVIMHLKSGKN
;
A
#
# COMPACT_ATOMS: atom_id res chain seq x y z
N MET A 1 7.96 5.41 2.94
CA MET A 1 8.31 4.16 2.24
C MET A 1 7.11 3.72 1.43
N LEU A 2 7.31 3.42 0.14
CA LEU A 2 6.25 2.97 -0.74
C LEU A 2 6.37 1.45 -0.95
N ILE A 3 5.26 0.72 -0.79
CA ILE A 3 5.17 -0.72 -1.07
C ILE A 3 4.18 -0.91 -2.22
N TYR A 4 4.67 -1.46 -3.34
CA TYR A 4 3.82 -1.81 -4.47
C TYR A 4 3.38 -3.27 -4.38
N GLY A 5 2.09 -3.48 -4.15
CA GLY A 5 1.46 -4.79 -3.99
C GLY A 5 0.94 -4.99 -2.57
N ALA A 6 -0.37 -5.17 -2.45
CA ALA A 6 -1.07 -5.33 -1.17
C ALA A 6 -1.63 -6.77 -0.97
N GLY A 7 -0.82 -7.75 -1.37
CA GLY A 7 -1.00 -9.15 -1.03
C GLY A 7 -0.44 -9.47 0.37
N VAL A 8 -0.36 -10.75 0.72
CA VAL A 8 0.10 -11.21 2.05
C VAL A 8 1.44 -10.57 2.44
N ILE A 9 2.44 -10.71 1.57
CA ILE A 9 3.80 -10.20 1.80
C ILE A 9 3.81 -8.66 1.94
N GLY A 10 3.05 -7.95 1.11
CA GLY A 10 2.98 -6.49 1.18
C GLY A 10 2.39 -6.00 2.51
N CYS A 11 1.35 -6.68 3.00
CA CYS A 11 0.74 -6.42 4.30
C CYS A 11 1.70 -6.73 5.48
N GLU A 12 2.49 -7.79 5.39
CA GLU A 12 3.49 -8.12 6.42
C GLU A 12 4.57 -7.03 6.52
N TYR A 13 5.14 -6.61 5.39
CA TYR A 13 6.11 -5.52 5.38
C TYR A 13 5.50 -4.21 5.88
N ALA A 14 4.28 -3.87 5.44
CA ALA A 14 3.58 -2.68 5.93
C ALA A 14 3.47 -2.69 7.47
N SER A 15 3.13 -3.84 8.05
CA SER A 15 3.03 -4.02 9.50
C SER A 15 4.38 -3.84 10.21
N ILE A 16 5.44 -4.49 9.70
CA ILE A 16 6.79 -4.41 10.28
C ILE A 16 7.30 -2.97 10.27
N PHE A 17 7.26 -2.31 9.11
CA PHE A 17 7.80 -0.96 8.97
C PHE A 17 6.98 0.07 9.73
N ARG A 18 5.66 -0.12 9.82
CA ARG A 18 4.84 0.75 10.66
C ARG A 18 5.15 0.57 12.14
N GLY A 19 5.45 -0.65 12.60
CA GLY A 19 5.96 -0.92 13.94
C GLY A 19 7.33 -0.27 14.25
N MET A 20 8.06 0.15 13.21
CA MET A 20 9.31 0.92 13.31
C MET A 20 9.08 2.44 13.09
N ASP A 21 7.84 2.90 13.22
CA ASP A 21 7.43 4.30 13.01
C ASP A 21 7.66 4.87 11.60
N VAL A 22 7.95 4.02 10.61
CA VAL A 22 8.08 4.45 9.22
C VAL A 22 6.70 4.78 8.64
N LYS A 23 6.60 5.88 7.89
CA LYS A 23 5.40 6.18 7.09
C LYS A 23 5.32 5.21 5.91
N VAL A 24 4.20 4.53 5.77
CA VAL A 24 3.97 3.52 4.73
C VAL A 24 2.82 3.92 3.82
N ASP A 25 3.10 4.00 2.53
CA ASP A 25 2.09 4.03 1.47
C ASP A 25 2.03 2.64 0.82
N LEU A 26 0.88 1.98 0.91
CA LEU A 26 0.63 0.65 0.36
C LEU A 26 -0.23 0.76 -0.90
N ILE A 27 0.38 0.51 -2.06
CA ILE A 27 -0.29 0.58 -3.36
C ILE A 27 -0.90 -0.78 -3.68
N ASN A 28 -2.21 -0.79 -3.90
CA ASN A 28 -2.98 -1.98 -4.22
C ASN A 28 -3.57 -1.85 -5.62
N THR A 29 -3.26 -2.81 -6.49
CA THR A 29 -3.84 -2.89 -7.84
C THR A 29 -5.27 -3.40 -7.85
N ARG A 30 -5.78 -3.86 -6.70
CA ARG A 30 -7.13 -4.40 -6.53
C ARG A 30 -8.03 -3.43 -5.77
N ASP A 31 -9.32 -3.75 -5.79
CA ASP A 31 -10.38 -3.05 -5.09
C ASP A 31 -10.26 -3.13 -3.56
N ARG A 32 -9.73 -4.24 -3.04
CA ARG A 32 -9.57 -4.48 -1.59
C ARG A 32 -8.27 -5.23 -1.24
N LEU A 33 -7.83 -5.13 0.01
CA LEU A 33 -6.67 -5.88 0.51
C LEU A 33 -6.95 -7.38 0.51
N LEU A 34 -5.94 -8.21 0.21
CA LEU A 34 -6.07 -9.66 0.28
C LEU A 34 -7.39 -10.18 -0.34
N ALA A 35 -7.75 -9.73 -1.55
CA ALA A 35 -9.09 -9.93 -2.15
C ALA A 35 -9.57 -11.40 -2.28
N PHE A 36 -8.71 -12.38 -1.96
CA PHE A 36 -9.06 -13.79 -1.79
C PHE A 36 -9.76 -14.12 -0.46
N LEU A 37 -9.65 -13.25 0.54
CA LEU A 37 -10.42 -13.30 1.78
C LEU A 37 -11.84 -12.79 1.55
N ASP A 38 -12.73 -13.12 2.47
CA ASP A 38 -14.05 -12.52 2.53
C ASP A 38 -13.95 -11.00 2.81
N GLN A 39 -15.05 -10.31 2.50
CA GLN A 39 -15.12 -8.86 2.57
C GLN A 39 -14.91 -8.34 4.01
N GLU A 40 -15.50 -9.00 5.00
CA GLU A 40 -15.45 -8.57 6.40
C GLU A 40 -14.03 -8.64 6.96
N MET A 41 -13.30 -9.71 6.66
CA MET A 41 -11.90 -9.87 7.03
C MET A 41 -11.00 -8.84 6.32
N SER A 42 -11.22 -8.61 5.03
CA SER A 42 -10.47 -7.60 4.26
C SER A 42 -10.70 -6.19 4.82
N ASP A 43 -11.94 -5.85 5.18
CA ASP A 43 -12.30 -4.54 5.72
C ASP A 43 -11.73 -4.34 7.13
N SER A 44 -11.80 -5.38 7.97
CA SER A 44 -11.19 -5.37 9.30
C SER A 44 -9.69 -5.13 9.25
N LEU A 45 -9.00 -5.77 8.30
CA LEU A 45 -7.57 -5.55 8.08
C LEU A 45 -7.27 -4.14 7.58
N SER A 46 -8.06 -3.65 6.62
CA SER A 46 -7.91 -2.30 6.07
C SER A 46 -8.09 -1.24 7.16
N TYR A 47 -9.08 -1.43 8.04
CA TYR A 47 -9.30 -0.59 9.21
C TYR A 47 -8.11 -0.63 10.18
N HIS A 48 -7.58 -1.82 10.47
CA HIS A 48 -6.41 -1.96 11.34
C HIS A 48 -5.19 -1.20 10.79
N PHE A 49 -4.94 -1.29 9.49
CA PHE A 49 -3.84 -0.58 8.83
C PHE A 49 -4.04 0.94 8.82
N TRP A 50 -5.26 1.40 8.56
CA TRP A 50 -5.57 2.82 8.62
C TRP A 50 -5.37 3.37 10.05
N ASN A 51 -5.88 2.66 11.07
CA ASN A 51 -5.68 3.04 12.48
C ASN A 51 -4.20 2.98 12.89
N SER A 52 -3.43 2.08 12.28
CA SER A 52 -1.98 2.01 12.48
C SER A 52 -1.23 3.13 11.77
N GLY A 53 -1.83 3.88 10.84
CA GLY A 53 -1.19 4.99 10.11
C GLY A 53 -0.62 4.60 8.74
N VAL A 54 -1.01 3.46 8.18
CA VAL A 54 -0.69 3.06 6.81
C VAL A 54 -1.70 3.71 5.85
N VAL A 55 -1.21 4.37 4.81
CA VAL A 55 -2.05 4.91 3.73
C VAL A 55 -2.20 3.84 2.66
N ILE A 56 -3.44 3.45 2.35
CA ILE A 56 -3.72 2.41 1.34
C ILE A 56 -4.36 3.08 0.12
N ARG A 57 -3.85 2.75 -1.07
CA ARG A 57 -4.37 3.25 -2.35
C ARG A 57 -4.84 2.08 -3.20
N HIS A 58 -6.16 1.93 -3.32
CA HIS A 58 -6.80 0.87 -4.11
C HIS A 58 -6.93 1.25 -5.58
N ASN A 59 -7.01 0.23 -6.44
CA ASN A 59 -7.15 0.37 -7.89
C ASN A 59 -6.09 1.27 -8.52
N GLU A 60 -4.86 1.23 -7.99
CA GLU A 60 -3.73 1.99 -8.52
C GLU A 60 -2.71 1.05 -9.14
N GLU A 61 -2.25 1.40 -10.35
CA GLU A 61 -1.17 0.71 -11.06
C GLU A 61 -0.07 1.72 -11.37
N TYR A 62 1.20 1.30 -11.22
CA TYR A 62 2.31 2.16 -11.61
C TYR A 62 2.41 2.26 -13.14
N GLU A 63 2.85 3.43 -13.60
CA GLU A 63 3.20 3.70 -15.00
C GLU A 63 4.71 3.82 -15.15
N LYS A 64 5.35 4.62 -14.29
CA LYS A 64 6.78 4.91 -14.33
C LYS A 64 7.32 5.08 -12.91
N ILE A 65 8.58 4.72 -12.71
CA ILE A 65 9.36 5.11 -11.54
C ILE A 65 10.46 6.06 -11.99
N GLU A 66 10.62 7.17 -11.28
CA GLU A 66 11.69 8.14 -11.46
C GLU A 66 12.60 8.13 -10.24
N GLY A 67 13.90 7.94 -10.44
CA GLY A 67 14.89 8.04 -9.37
C GLY A 67 15.28 9.50 -9.12
N CYS A 68 15.34 9.89 -7.85
CA CYS A 68 15.75 11.21 -7.38
C CYS A 68 16.94 11.06 -6.41
N ASP A 69 17.59 12.17 -6.07
CA ASP A 69 18.76 12.16 -5.20
C ASP A 69 18.46 11.61 -3.79
N ASP A 70 17.22 11.75 -3.31
CA ASP A 70 16.77 11.37 -1.97
C ASP A 70 15.72 10.24 -1.96
N GLY A 71 15.42 9.63 -3.12
CA GLY A 71 14.42 8.58 -3.19
C GLY A 71 13.90 8.29 -4.59
N VAL A 72 12.61 7.96 -4.66
CA VAL A 72 11.92 7.63 -5.91
C VAL A 72 10.54 8.27 -5.95
N ILE A 73 10.12 8.68 -7.14
CA ILE A 73 8.76 9.10 -7.44
C ILE A 73 8.10 7.98 -8.24
N MET A 74 6.92 7.53 -7.79
CA MET A 74 6.08 6.59 -8.53
C MET A 74 4.95 7.36 -9.21
N HIS A 75 4.91 7.29 -10.53
CA HIS A 75 3.80 7.80 -11.32
C HIS A 75 2.76 6.69 -11.46
N LEU A 76 1.51 6.99 -11.12
CA LEU A 76 0.39 6.04 -11.26
C LEU A 76 -0.35 6.31 -12.57
N LYS A 77 -0.88 5.26 -13.19
CA LYS A 77 -1.69 5.37 -14.41
C LYS A 77 -2.94 6.25 -14.25
N SER A 78 -3.40 6.43 -13.02
CA SER A 78 -4.51 7.34 -12.68
C SER A 78 -4.14 8.83 -12.80
N GLY A 79 -2.86 9.15 -13.02
CA GLY A 79 -2.32 10.52 -13.01
C GLY A 79 -2.06 11.08 -11.61
N LYS A 80 -2.23 10.26 -10.56
CA LYS A 80 -1.87 10.62 -9.19
C LYS A 80 -0.37 10.37 -8.95
N ASN A 81 0.21 11.22 -8.11
CA ASN A 81 1.57 11.11 -7.59
C ASN A 81 1.52 10.93 -6.07
#